data_AF-A3JRY1-F1
#
_entry.id   AF-A3JRY1-F1
#
_cell.length_a   1.000
_cell.length_b   1.000
_cell.length_c   1.000
_cell.angle_alpha   90.00
_cell.angle_beta   90.00
_cell.angle_gamma   90.00
#
_symmetry.space_group_name_H-M   'P 1'
#
loop_
_entity.id
_entity.type
_entity.pdbx_description
1 polymer ?
#
loop_
_entity_poly.entity_id
_entity_poly.type
_entity_poly.pdbx_seq_one_letter_code
_entity_poly.pdbx_strand_id
1 'polypeptide(L)'
;MAFDLLFKLKHDREDSAPLFVRYGRLNGNTAASAALMKSVRKVIAEKKKGIHSLRHRKADQLRQIEAPEELRKAIFRHSNREVVARYGDGYSLDVIRKWLSKTW
;
A
#
# COMPACT_ATOMS: atom_id res chain seq x y z
N MET A 1 -16.56 2.47 6.52
CA MET A 1 -16.94 1.13 6.01
C MET A 1 -15.76 0.16 5.89
N ALA A 2 -14.68 0.44 5.14
CA ALA A 2 -13.51 -0.47 5.07
C ALA A 2 -12.47 -0.24 6.19
N PHE A 3 -12.25 1.02 6.58
CA PHE A 3 -11.34 1.38 7.68
C PHE A 3 -11.81 0.77 9.01
N ASP A 4 -13.11 0.81 9.29
CA ASP A 4 -13.69 0.23 10.50
C ASP A 4 -13.48 -1.29 10.60
N LEU A 5 -13.51 -1.99 9.46
CA LEU A 5 -13.23 -3.43 9.39
C LEU A 5 -11.75 -3.73 9.68
N LEU A 6 -10.84 -2.93 9.13
CA LEU A 6 -9.41 -3.05 9.41
C LEU A 6 -9.08 -2.70 10.86
N PHE A 7 -9.71 -1.65 11.39
CA PHE A 7 -9.56 -1.25 12.78
C PHE A 7 -9.99 -2.38 13.70
N LYS A 8 -11.18 -2.96 13.49
CA LYS A 8 -11.66 -4.13 14.25
C LYS A 8 -10.76 -5.36 14.15
N LEU A 9 -10.07 -5.56 13.02
CA LEU A 9 -9.11 -6.66 12.86
C LEU A 9 -7.81 -6.45 13.62
N LYS A 10 -7.44 -5.20 13.91
CA LYS A 10 -6.24 -4.83 14.66
C LYS A 10 -6.52 -4.61 16.14
N HIS A 11 -7.67 -4.02 16.47
CA HIS A 11 -8.10 -3.76 17.84
C HIS A 11 -8.10 -5.08 18.63
N ASP A 12 -7.65 -5.04 19.88
CA ASP A 12 -7.49 -6.20 20.77
C ASP A 12 -6.40 -7.21 20.39
N ARG A 13 -5.41 -6.82 19.57
CA ARG A 13 -4.24 -7.65 19.24
C ARG A 13 -2.94 -6.94 19.55
N GLU A 14 -1.90 -7.70 19.89
CA GLU A 14 -0.53 -7.20 20.04
C GLU A 14 -0.03 -6.52 18.77
N ASP A 15 0.84 -5.51 18.90
CA ASP A 15 1.40 -4.79 17.75
C ASP A 15 2.22 -5.68 16.80
N SER A 16 2.79 -6.77 17.33
CA SER A 16 3.52 -7.78 16.58
C SER A 16 2.59 -8.74 15.82
N ALA A 17 1.30 -8.77 16.16
CA ALA A 17 0.37 -9.74 15.61
C ALA A 17 0.03 -9.43 14.14
N PRO A 18 0.00 -10.46 13.27
CA PRO A 18 -0.36 -10.26 11.88
C PRO A 18 -1.84 -9.83 11.76
N LEU A 19 -2.07 -8.75 11.01
CA LEU A 19 -3.43 -8.24 10.76
C LEU A 19 -4.35 -9.32 10.13
N PHE A 20 -3.78 -10.14 9.26
CA PHE A 20 -4.44 -11.30 8.66
C PHE A 20 -3.86 -12.60 9.23
N VAL A 21 -4.32 -13.01 10.42
CA VAL A 21 -3.83 -14.19 11.16
C VAL A 21 -3.76 -15.46 10.30
N ARG A 22 -4.75 -15.68 9.42
CA ARG A 22 -4.78 -16.84 8.49
C ARG A 22 -3.56 -16.92 7.57
N TYR A 23 -2.88 -15.80 7.33
CA TYR A 23 -1.71 -15.69 6.49
C TYR A 23 -0.44 -15.34 7.29
N GLY A 24 -0.52 -15.28 8.63
CA GLY A 24 0.60 -15.02 9.53
C GLY A 24 1.50 -16.24 9.77
N ARG A 25 1.83 -16.97 8.70
CA ARG A 25 2.66 -18.18 8.73
C ARG A 25 3.78 -18.09 7.70
N LEU A 26 4.77 -18.97 7.79
CA LEU A 26 5.82 -19.10 6.77
C LEU A 26 5.18 -19.29 5.38
N ASN A 27 5.62 -18.50 4.39
CA ASN A 27 5.03 -18.40 3.03
C ASN A 27 3.55 -17.96 2.96
N GLY A 28 3.00 -17.42 4.05
CA GLY A 28 1.63 -16.90 4.10
C GLY A 28 1.44 -15.64 3.25
N ASN A 29 2.51 -14.89 2.96
CA ASN A 29 2.52 -13.76 2.02
C ASN A 29 2.06 -14.16 0.61
N THR A 30 2.48 -15.32 0.11
CA THR A 30 2.07 -15.85 -1.20
C THR A 30 0.59 -16.24 -1.18
N ALA A 31 0.14 -16.89 -0.11
CA ALA A 31 -1.26 -17.27 0.07
C ALA A 31 -2.20 -16.06 0.18
N ALA A 32 -1.77 -15.01 0.90
CA ALA A 32 -2.50 -13.74 0.99
C ALA A 32 -2.61 -13.07 -0.38
N SER A 33 -1.51 -13.02 -1.13
CA SER A 33 -1.50 -12.46 -2.48
C SER A 33 -2.43 -13.22 -3.42
N ALA A 34 -2.43 -14.56 -3.36
CA ALA A 34 -3.33 -15.39 -4.17
C ALA A 34 -4.82 -15.16 -3.80
N ALA A 35 -5.14 -15.05 -2.51
CA ALA A 35 -6.50 -14.78 -2.06
C ALA A 35 -6.99 -13.38 -2.49
N LEU A 36 -6.10 -12.38 -2.45
CA LEU A 36 -6.38 -11.05 -2.95
C LEU A 36 -6.61 -11.09 -4.47
N MET A 37 -5.79 -11.81 -5.24
CA MET A 37 -5.97 -11.96 -6.69
C MET A 37 -7.35 -12.56 -7.02
N LYS A 38 -7.76 -13.62 -6.31
CA LYS A 38 -9.08 -14.24 -6.50
C LYS A 38 -10.21 -13.25 -6.28
N SER A 39 -10.09 -12.38 -5.29
CA SER A 39 -11.08 -11.34 -5.00
C SER A 39 -11.11 -10.25 -6.06
N VAL A 40 -9.93 -9.77 -6.50
CA VAL A 40 -9.79 -8.76 -7.56
C VAL A 40 -10.34 -9.27 -8.90
N ARG A 41 -10.12 -10.55 -9.24
CA ARG A 41 -10.64 -11.18 -10.46
C ARG A 41 -12.17 -11.24 -10.53
N LYS A 42 -12.87 -11.17 -9.40
CA LYS A 42 -14.35 -11.07 -9.39
C LYS A 42 -14.84 -9.71 -9.87
N VAL A 43 -14.03 -8.66 -9.71
CA VAL A 43 -14.39 -7.27 -10.04
C VAL A 43 -13.76 -6.83 -11.36
N ILE A 44 -12.55 -7.31 -11.67
CA ILE A 44 -11.80 -6.95 -12.87
C ILE A 44 -11.80 -8.13 -13.85
N ALA A 45 -12.56 -8.01 -14.93
CA ALA A 45 -12.65 -9.00 -16.00
C ALA A 45 -11.37 -9.10 -16.87
N GLU A 46 -10.54 -8.05 -16.88
CA GLU A 46 -9.36 -7.99 -17.74
C GLU A 46 -8.21 -8.86 -17.22
N LYS A 47 -7.83 -9.89 -17.99
CA LYS A 47 -6.81 -10.89 -17.60
C LYS A 47 -5.42 -10.28 -17.36
N LYS A 48 -5.07 -9.19 -18.03
CA LYS A 48 -3.76 -8.51 -17.89
C LYS A 48 -3.66 -7.64 -16.63
N LYS A 49 -4.79 -7.25 -16.03
CA LYS A 49 -4.83 -6.44 -14.81
C LYS A 49 -4.83 -7.35 -13.58
N GLY A 50 -3.85 -7.16 -12.70
CA GLY A 50 -3.67 -7.92 -11.47
C GLY A 50 -3.37 -7.02 -10.28
N ILE A 51 -2.89 -7.61 -9.18
CA ILE A 51 -2.55 -6.85 -7.96
C ILE A 51 -1.50 -5.77 -8.25
N HIS A 52 -0.49 -6.07 -9.08
CA HIS A 52 0.55 -5.10 -9.39
C HIS A 52 0.02 -3.89 -10.17
N SER A 53 -0.99 -4.10 -11.02
CA SER A 53 -1.67 -3.03 -11.76
C SER A 53 -2.36 -2.03 -10.82
N LEU A 54 -2.86 -2.48 -9.65
CA LEU A 54 -3.42 -1.57 -8.64
C LEU A 54 -2.34 -0.66 -8.05
N ARG A 55 -1.15 -1.21 -7.77
CA ARG A 55 0.00 -0.43 -7.28
C ARG A 55 0.48 0.57 -8.32
N HIS A 56 0.58 0.17 -9.59
CA HIS A 56 0.91 1.09 -10.69
C HIS A 56 -0.13 2.19 -10.85
N ARG A 57 -1.42 1.85 -10.83
CA ARG A 57 -2.50 2.84 -10.93
C ARG A 57 -2.36 3.92 -9.86
N LYS A 58 -2.08 3.55 -8.61
CA LYS A 58 -1.88 4.56 -7.55
C LYS A 58 -0.60 5.38 -7.79
N ALA A 59 0.46 4.77 -8.32
CA ALA A 59 1.69 5.49 -8.68
C ALA A 59 1.46 6.50 -9.81
N ASP A 60 0.62 6.15 -10.78
CA ASP A 60 0.25 7.00 -11.91
C ASP A 60 -0.72 8.11 -11.51
N GLN A 61 -1.67 7.83 -10.61
CA GLN A 61 -2.52 8.88 -10.02
C GLN A 61 -1.68 9.92 -9.28
N LEU A 62 -0.64 9.49 -8.56
CA LEU A 62 0.29 10.41 -7.90
C LEU A 62 1.17 11.18 -8.91
N ARG A 63 1.49 10.60 -10.08
CA ARG A 63 2.14 11.34 -11.18
C ARG A 63 1.23 12.40 -11.76
N GLN A 64 -0.04 12.06 -11.98
CA GLN A 64 -1.01 12.93 -12.63
C GLN A 64 -1.26 14.21 -11.84
N ILE A 65 -1.13 14.16 -10.51
CA ILE A 65 -1.24 15.35 -9.64
C ILE A 65 0.11 16.02 -9.37
N GLU A 66 1.15 15.66 -10.12
CA GLU A 66 2.51 16.21 -10.00
C GLU A 66 3.09 16.11 -8.57
N ALA A 67 2.80 15.01 -7.87
CA ALA A 67 3.33 14.79 -6.53
C ALA A 67 4.87 14.67 -6.57
N PRO A 68 5.60 15.25 -5.59
CA PRO A 68 7.06 15.18 -5.52
C PRO A 68 7.58 13.74 -5.67
N GLU A 69 8.65 13.57 -6.44
CA GLU A 69 9.19 12.25 -6.76
C GLU A 69 9.66 11.52 -5.49
N GLU A 70 10.31 12.24 -4.57
CA GLU A 70 10.74 11.69 -3.29
C GLU A 70 9.57 11.19 -2.45
N LEU A 71 8.44 11.91 -2.44
CA LEU A 71 7.22 11.50 -1.73
C LEU A 71 6.60 10.25 -2.35
N ARG A 72 6.56 10.17 -3.68
CA ARG A 72 6.11 8.96 -4.38
C ARG A 72 7.02 7.77 -4.08
N LYS A 73 8.34 7.97 -4.10
CA LYS A 73 9.34 6.96 -3.76
C LYS A 73 9.19 6.50 -2.31
N ALA A 74 8.94 7.41 -1.38
CA ALA A 74 8.70 7.13 0.03
C ALA A 74 7.44 6.26 0.23
N ILE A 75 6.30 6.65 -0.37
CA ILE A 75 5.03 5.91 -0.26
C ILE A 75 5.14 4.49 -0.81
N PHE A 76 5.77 4.32 -1.97
CA PHE A 76 5.94 2.99 -2.56
C PHE A 76 7.18 2.27 -2.06
N ARG A 77 7.92 2.84 -1.11
CA ARG A 77 9.18 2.32 -0.56
C ARG A 77 10.08 1.75 -1.65
N HIS A 78 10.37 2.57 -2.66
CA HIS A 78 11.46 2.26 -3.59
C HIS A 78 12.76 2.70 -2.93
N SER A 79 13.79 1.84 -2.97
CA SER A 79 15.09 2.17 -2.41
C SER A 79 15.67 3.39 -3.15
N ASN A 80 15.69 4.54 -2.49
CA ASN A 80 16.47 5.68 -2.97
C ASN A 80 17.91 5.45 -2.48
N ARG A 81 18.85 5.20 -3.40
CA ARG A 81 20.30 5.08 -3.09
C ARG A 81 20.97 6.45 -2.94
N GLU A 82 20.19 7.54 -2.92
CA GLU A 82 20.71 8.90 -2.86
C GLU A 82 20.93 9.33 -1.40
N VAL A 83 22.16 9.77 -1.13
CA VAL A 83 22.65 10.16 0.20
C VAL A 83 21.87 11.33 0.80
N VAL A 84 21.25 12.16 -0.03
CA VAL A 84 20.46 13.35 0.38
C VAL A 84 19.12 12.96 1.02
N ALA A 85 18.53 11.83 0.63
CA ALA A 85 17.29 11.31 1.21
C ALA A 85 17.45 10.76 2.65
N ARG A 86 18.68 10.79 3.20
CA ARG A 86 19.00 10.43 4.59
C ARG A 86 18.99 11.62 5.54
N TYR A 87 18.89 12.86 5.05
CA TYR A 87 18.80 14.04 5.90
C TYR A 87 17.32 14.36 6.21
N GLY A 88 16.93 14.15 7.47
CA GLY A 88 15.58 14.38 8.01
C GLY A 88 14.77 13.09 8.22
N ASP A 89 13.73 13.17 9.06
CA ASP A 89 12.77 12.07 9.37
C ASP A 89 11.88 11.65 8.18
N GLY A 90 12.18 12.12 6.98
CA GLY A 90 11.35 11.97 5.79
C GLY A 90 10.10 12.86 5.81
N TYR A 91 9.11 12.53 4.98
CA TYR A 91 7.83 13.25 4.94
C TYR A 91 6.96 12.88 6.13
N SER A 92 6.37 13.88 6.80
CA SER A 92 5.38 13.63 7.85
C SER A 92 4.14 12.92 7.30
N LEU A 93 3.46 12.16 8.16
CA LEU A 93 2.23 11.46 7.81
C LEU A 93 1.14 12.41 7.27
N ASP A 94 1.12 13.65 7.75
CA ASP A 94 0.17 14.68 7.29
C ASP A 94 0.40 15.07 5.83
N VAL A 95 1.66 15.20 5.41
CA VAL A 95 2.01 15.51 4.03
C VAL A 95 1.65 14.34 3.12
N ILE A 96 1.95 13.11 3.54
CA ILE A 96 1.56 11.89 2.82
C ILE A 96 0.04 11.81 2.67
N ARG A 97 -0.70 12.08 3.76
CA ARG A 97 -2.17 12.09 3.77
C ARG A 97 -2.73 13.14 2.82
N LYS A 98 -2.20 14.37 2.83
CA LYS A 98 -2.59 15.47 1.94
C LYS A 98 -2.47 15.11 0.46
N TRP A 99 -1.40 14.41 0.09
CA TRP A 99 -1.20 13.98 -1.30
C TRP A 99 -2.05 12.78 -1.68
N LEU A 100 -2.22 11.81 -0.76
CA LEU A 100 -3.10 10.66 -0.99
C LEU A 100 -4.57 11.05 -1.10
N SER A 101 -5.04 12.01 -0.30
CA SER A 101 -6.43 12.48 -0.34
C SER A 101 -6.79 13.16 -1.67
N LYS A 102 -5.81 13.69 -2.41
CA LYS A 102 -6.02 14.24 -3.75
C LYS A 102 -6.18 13.18 -4.85
N THR A 103 -5.94 11.90 -4.53
CA THR A 103 -6.03 10.77 -5.49
C THR A 103 -7.23 9.87 -5.23
N TRP A 104 -8.13 10.27 -4.33
CA TRP A 104 -9.30 9.52 -3.88
C TRP A 104 -10.57 10.11 -4.45
#